data_AF-A0A2T4NYY9-F1
#
_entry.id   AF-A0A2T4NYY9-F1
#
_cell.length_a   1.000
_cell.length_b   1.000
_cell.length_c   1.000
_cell.angle_alpha   90.00
_cell.angle_beta   90.00
_cell.angle_gamma   90.00
#
_symmetry.space_group_name_H-M   'P 1'
#
loop_
_entity.id
_entity.type
_entity.pdbx_description
1 polymer ?
#
loop_
_entity_poly.entity_id
_entity_poly.type
_entity_poly.pdbx_seq_one_letter_code
_entity_poly.pdbx_strand_id
1 'polypeptide(L)'
;MFKSVKELIEMCEAQDKKIHEIMLEQEMEVTGLSEADVYAHMDKNLQTMENALDEGLAGVTSTTGLTGGDAVLIKEYLKTGKSLSGATLLDAVSKAVATNEVNAAMGKICATPTAGSAGVVPGVLFGLKPRLEPTRKDMLNFLLTSGAFGFVVANNASISGAAGGCQAEVGSAAAMAAGATVELAGGTPQQSAEAFAICLKNMLGLVCDPVAGLVEVPCVKRNAAGASNAIVSADMALAGVTSRIPTDEVIEAMYKIGQTMPSALRETGRGGLAGTPTGQRLKQEIFGD
;
A
#
# COMPACT_ATOMS: atom_id res chain seq x y z
N MET A 1 12.66 16.03 13.94
CA MET A 1 11.99 15.61 12.68
C MET A 1 12.98 14.92 11.76
N PHE A 2 12.70 13.68 11.34
CA PHE A 2 13.50 12.97 10.35
C PHE A 2 13.08 13.36 8.92
N LYS A 3 14.02 13.34 7.98
CA LYS A 3 13.79 13.67 6.56
C LYS A 3 14.12 12.52 5.63
N SER A 4 14.83 11.50 6.10
CA SER A 4 15.21 10.32 5.33
C SER A 4 14.92 9.05 6.13
N VAL A 5 14.86 7.90 5.46
CA VAL A 5 14.77 6.61 6.15
C VAL A 5 16.04 6.39 6.97
N LYS A 6 17.22 6.75 6.43
CA LYS A 6 18.47 6.70 7.18
C LYS A 6 18.39 7.46 8.51
N GLU A 7 17.95 8.72 8.50
CA GLU A 7 17.79 9.51 9.74
C GLU A 7 16.75 8.88 10.69
N LEU A 8 15.65 8.34 10.15
CA LEU A 8 14.64 7.65 10.94
C LEU A 8 15.25 6.44 11.69
N ILE A 9 16.06 5.61 11.01
CA ILE A 9 16.70 4.45 11.62
C ILE A 9 17.77 4.88 12.63
N GLU A 10 18.62 5.86 12.30
CA GLU A 10 19.61 6.41 13.23
C GLU A 10 18.96 6.95 14.51
N MET A 11 17.79 7.60 14.40
CA MET A 11 17.02 8.06 15.55
C MET A 11 16.46 6.90 16.39
N CYS A 12 15.95 5.83 15.76
CA CYS A 12 15.47 4.65 16.46
C CYS A 12 16.60 3.98 17.27
N GLU A 13 17.77 3.81 16.66
CA GLU A 13 18.94 3.19 17.30
C GLU A 13 19.52 4.06 18.43
N ALA A 14 19.64 5.37 18.21
CA ALA A 14 20.19 6.29 19.20
C ALA A 14 19.29 6.45 20.44
N GLN A 15 17.97 6.28 20.29
CA GLN A 15 16.99 6.48 21.35
C GLN A 15 16.41 5.19 21.93
N ASP A 16 16.81 4.02 21.39
CA ASP A 16 16.22 2.71 21.71
C ASP A 16 14.68 2.71 21.56
N LYS A 17 14.21 3.27 20.45
CA LYS A 17 12.79 3.43 20.11
C LYS A 17 12.41 2.67 18.85
N LYS A 18 11.15 2.27 18.78
CA LYS A 18 10.51 1.75 17.57
C LYS A 18 10.19 2.89 16.60
N ILE A 19 9.98 2.55 15.33
CA ILE A 19 9.67 3.51 14.26
C ILE A 19 8.34 4.23 14.56
N HIS A 20 7.32 3.52 15.03
CA HIS A 20 6.05 4.16 15.39
C HIS A 20 6.19 5.20 16.51
N GLU A 21 7.12 5.01 17.45
CA GLU A 21 7.36 5.97 18.54
C GLU A 21 7.99 7.26 18.00
N ILE A 22 8.99 7.14 17.13
CA ILE A 22 9.60 8.31 16.47
C ILE A 22 8.58 9.06 15.61
N MET A 23 7.71 8.34 14.88
CA MET A 23 6.67 8.96 14.08
C MET A 23 5.59 9.63 14.94
N LEU A 24 5.19 9.00 16.06
CA LEU A 24 4.24 9.57 17.00
C LEU A 24 4.75 10.91 17.57
N GLU A 25 6.01 10.94 18.02
CA GLU A 25 6.63 12.15 18.56
C GLU A 25 6.68 13.27 17.53
N GLN A 26 7.04 12.92 16.29
CA GLN A 26 7.03 13.87 15.18
C GLN A 26 5.63 14.39 14.87
N GLU A 27 4.60 13.53 14.88
CA GLU A 27 3.23 13.94 14.62
C GLU A 27 2.71 14.88 15.71
N MET A 28 3.02 14.59 16.98
CA MET A 28 2.71 15.46 18.12
C MET A 28 3.41 16.82 18.00
N GLU A 29 4.68 16.84 17.60
CA GLU A 29 5.46 18.07 17.39
C GLU A 29 4.88 18.94 16.27
N VAL A 30 4.51 18.32 15.13
CA VAL A 30 4.00 19.03 13.94
C VAL A 30 2.59 19.55 14.14
N THR A 31 1.72 18.75 14.76
CA THR A 31 0.28 19.07 14.88
C THR A 31 -0.06 19.81 16.17
N GLY A 32 0.80 19.71 17.19
CA GLY A 32 0.51 20.16 18.55
C GLY A 32 -0.54 19.31 19.27
N LEU A 33 -0.93 18.16 18.71
CA LEU A 33 -1.88 17.23 19.33
C LEU A 33 -1.23 16.43 20.46
N SER A 34 -2.04 16.00 21.42
CA SER A 34 -1.60 15.05 22.43
C SER A 34 -1.43 13.65 21.83
N GLU A 35 -0.67 12.78 22.50
CA GLU A 35 -0.57 11.37 22.11
C GLU A 35 -1.96 10.73 21.94
N ALA A 36 -2.86 10.98 22.90
CA ALA A 36 -4.20 10.40 22.90
C ALA A 36 -5.01 10.85 21.67
N ASP A 37 -4.86 12.12 21.26
CA ASP A 37 -5.55 12.66 20.08
C ASP A 37 -5.00 12.07 18.78
N VAL A 38 -3.68 11.89 18.68
CA VAL A 38 -3.05 11.23 17.52
C VAL A 38 -3.56 9.79 17.40
N TYR A 39 -3.58 9.03 18.49
CA TYR A 39 -4.12 7.66 18.46
C TYR A 39 -5.62 7.63 18.16
N ALA A 40 -6.41 8.59 18.65
CA ALA A 40 -7.83 8.68 18.33
C ALA A 40 -8.06 8.94 16.83
N HIS A 41 -7.23 9.78 16.20
CA HIS A 41 -7.27 9.99 14.75
C HIS A 41 -6.88 8.72 13.98
N MET A 42 -5.81 8.05 14.38
CA MET A 42 -5.40 6.77 13.78
C MET A 42 -6.49 5.70 13.94
N ASP A 43 -7.18 5.68 15.07
CA ASP A 43 -8.26 4.72 15.31
C ASP A 43 -9.45 4.95 14.38
N LYS A 44 -9.82 6.21 14.12
CA LYS A 44 -10.85 6.55 13.12
C LYS A 44 -10.46 6.11 11.70
N ASN A 45 -9.19 6.24 11.34
CA ASN A 45 -8.67 5.75 10.06
C ASN A 45 -8.76 4.23 9.98
N LEU A 46 -8.32 3.54 11.04
CA LEU A 46 -8.37 2.09 11.13
C LEU A 46 -9.80 1.55 11.09
N GLN A 47 -10.75 2.17 11.78
CA GLN A 47 -12.18 1.84 11.69
C GLN A 47 -12.71 2.01 10.27
N THR A 48 -12.27 3.06 9.55
CA THR A 48 -12.67 3.26 8.15
C THR A 48 -12.12 2.14 7.26
N MET A 49 -10.89 1.69 7.50
CA MET A 49 -10.30 0.54 6.81
C MET A 49 -11.05 -0.77 7.09
N GLU A 50 -11.44 -1.01 8.35
CA GLU A 50 -12.24 -2.18 8.76
C GLU A 50 -13.57 -2.23 8.03
N ASN A 51 -14.30 -1.11 8.04
CA ASN A 51 -15.62 -1.04 7.40
C ASN A 51 -15.51 -1.28 5.88
N ALA A 52 -14.50 -0.71 5.21
CA ALA A 52 -14.29 -0.93 3.78
C ALA A 52 -13.92 -2.39 3.46
N LEU A 53 -13.19 -3.07 4.35
CA LEU A 53 -12.92 -4.50 4.19
C LEU A 53 -14.20 -5.34 4.31
N ASP A 54 -14.98 -5.09 5.36
CA ASP A 54 -16.22 -5.83 5.60
C ASP A 54 -17.23 -5.65 4.46
N GLU A 55 -17.38 -4.41 3.97
CA GLU A 55 -18.22 -4.09 2.80
C GLU A 55 -17.72 -4.81 1.54
N GLY A 56 -16.43 -4.72 1.21
CA GLY A 56 -15.89 -5.36 0.01
C GLY A 56 -15.95 -6.89 0.07
N LEU A 57 -15.71 -7.50 1.24
CA LEU A 57 -15.80 -8.95 1.45
C LEU A 57 -17.25 -9.47 1.49
N ALA A 58 -18.24 -8.59 1.68
CA ALA A 58 -19.66 -8.90 1.49
C ALA A 58 -20.06 -8.88 0.00
N GLY A 59 -19.21 -8.30 -0.85
CA GLY A 59 -19.40 -8.19 -2.30
C GLY A 59 -19.93 -6.82 -2.68
N VAL A 60 -19.16 -6.12 -3.51
CA VAL A 60 -19.49 -4.81 -4.06
C VAL A 60 -19.14 -4.78 -5.54
N THR A 61 -19.78 -3.91 -6.32
CA THR A 61 -19.50 -3.76 -7.76
C THR A 61 -19.45 -2.29 -8.11
N SER A 62 -18.50 -1.92 -8.97
CA SER A 62 -18.35 -0.55 -9.45
C SER A 62 -19.55 -0.11 -10.28
N THR A 63 -19.75 1.20 -10.39
CA THR A 63 -20.83 1.78 -11.20
C THR A 63 -20.71 1.43 -12.68
N THR A 64 -19.50 1.18 -13.16
CA THR A 64 -19.22 0.80 -14.56
C THR A 64 -19.35 -0.70 -14.81
N GLY A 65 -19.35 -1.53 -13.74
CA GLY A 65 -19.34 -2.98 -13.83
C GLY A 65 -18.00 -3.59 -14.27
N LEU A 66 -16.94 -2.80 -14.44
CA LEU A 66 -15.63 -3.33 -14.83
C LEU A 66 -14.94 -4.12 -13.71
N THR A 67 -15.26 -3.83 -12.45
CA THR A 67 -14.69 -4.50 -11.29
C THR A 67 -15.74 -4.72 -10.19
N GLY A 68 -15.65 -5.85 -9.50
CA GLY A 68 -16.50 -6.19 -8.37
C GLY A 68 -16.59 -7.68 -8.12
N GLY A 69 -16.67 -8.07 -6.86
CA GLY A 69 -16.87 -9.46 -6.43
C GLY A 69 -15.62 -10.34 -6.49
N ASP A 70 -14.47 -9.86 -6.96
CA ASP A 70 -13.24 -10.65 -7.00
C ASP A 70 -12.75 -10.96 -5.59
N ALA A 71 -12.95 -10.06 -4.63
CA ALA A 71 -12.63 -10.34 -3.23
C ALA A 71 -13.40 -11.56 -2.70
N VAL A 72 -14.68 -11.68 -3.07
CA VAL A 72 -15.53 -12.82 -2.70
C VAL A 72 -15.03 -14.09 -3.38
N LEU A 73 -14.69 -14.04 -4.68
CA LEU A 73 -14.13 -15.19 -5.39
C LEU A 73 -12.84 -15.69 -4.74
N ILE A 74 -11.95 -14.79 -4.34
CA ILE A 74 -10.69 -15.13 -3.67
C ILE A 74 -10.98 -15.72 -2.27
N LYS A 75 -11.89 -15.13 -1.51
CA LYS A 75 -12.31 -15.63 -0.18
C LYS A 75 -12.92 -17.02 -0.25
N GLU A 76 -13.77 -17.31 -1.24
CA GLU A 76 -14.33 -18.65 -1.44
C GLU A 76 -13.26 -19.64 -1.89
N TYR A 77 -12.32 -19.23 -2.76
CA TYR A 77 -11.20 -20.08 -3.14
C TYR A 77 -10.30 -20.42 -1.95
N LEU A 78 -10.03 -19.46 -1.06
CA LEU A 78 -9.27 -19.67 0.18
C LEU A 78 -9.88 -20.77 1.06
N LYS A 79 -11.22 -20.82 1.18
CA LYS A 79 -11.92 -21.86 1.97
C LYS A 79 -11.71 -23.28 1.44
N THR A 80 -11.34 -23.43 0.18
CA THR A 80 -11.07 -24.76 -0.40
C THR A 80 -9.80 -25.40 0.14
N GLY A 81 -8.89 -24.62 0.76
CA GLY A 81 -7.59 -25.08 1.24
C GLY A 81 -6.59 -25.41 0.12
N LYS A 82 -6.88 -25.05 -1.13
CA LYS A 82 -6.06 -25.36 -2.31
C LYS A 82 -5.17 -24.20 -2.78
N SER A 83 -5.02 -23.15 -1.98
CA SER A 83 -4.26 -21.95 -2.38
C SER A 83 -2.78 -22.25 -2.60
N LEU A 84 -2.25 -21.81 -3.75
CA LEU A 84 -0.83 -22.02 -4.12
C LEU A 84 0.12 -21.10 -3.34
N SER A 85 -0.34 -19.90 -3.02
CA SER A 85 0.43 -18.87 -2.31
C SER A 85 0.42 -19.02 -0.78
N GLY A 86 -0.32 -20.01 -0.26
CA GLY A 86 -0.58 -20.16 1.17
C GLY A 86 -1.75 -19.30 1.66
N ALA A 87 -2.32 -19.69 2.80
CA ALA A 87 -3.55 -19.09 3.31
C ALA A 87 -3.37 -17.62 3.72
N THR A 88 -2.31 -17.30 4.47
CA THR A 88 -2.04 -15.94 4.96
C THR A 88 -1.87 -14.93 3.82
N LEU A 89 -1.07 -15.28 2.81
CA LEU A 89 -0.81 -14.40 1.68
C LEU A 89 -2.07 -14.16 0.85
N LEU A 90 -2.82 -15.22 0.55
CA LEU A 90 -4.06 -15.11 -0.23
C LEU A 90 -5.17 -14.38 0.55
N ASP A 91 -5.21 -14.52 1.87
CA ASP A 91 -6.15 -13.78 2.72
C ASP A 91 -5.87 -12.28 2.69
N ALA A 92 -4.60 -11.87 2.80
CA ALA A 92 -4.19 -10.47 2.63
C ALA A 92 -4.55 -9.91 1.24
N VAL A 93 -4.37 -10.73 0.19
CA VAL A 93 -4.79 -10.39 -1.17
C VAL A 93 -6.30 -10.18 -1.26
N SER A 94 -7.11 -11.07 -0.67
CA SER A 94 -8.57 -10.95 -0.71
C SER A 94 -9.04 -9.64 -0.07
N LYS A 95 -8.40 -9.25 1.04
CA LYS A 95 -8.65 -8.01 1.77
C LYS A 95 -8.20 -6.78 1.00
N ALA A 96 -7.01 -6.83 0.37
CA ALA A 96 -6.54 -5.72 -0.46
C ALA A 96 -7.45 -5.47 -1.67
N VAL A 97 -7.95 -6.54 -2.29
CA VAL A 97 -8.95 -6.45 -3.36
C VAL A 97 -10.25 -5.87 -2.82
N ALA A 98 -10.78 -6.38 -1.70
CA ALA A 98 -12.04 -5.93 -1.10
C ALA A 98 -12.09 -4.41 -0.90
N THR A 99 -11.08 -3.83 -0.23
CA THR A 99 -11.02 -2.38 -0.01
C THR A 99 -10.98 -1.59 -1.32
N ASN A 100 -10.26 -2.09 -2.33
CA ASN A 100 -10.14 -1.38 -3.60
C ASN A 100 -11.39 -1.56 -4.49
N GLU A 101 -12.16 -2.62 -4.32
CA GLU A 101 -13.49 -2.76 -4.92
C GLU A 101 -14.49 -1.76 -4.30
N VAL A 102 -14.42 -1.52 -2.98
CA VAL A 102 -15.20 -0.46 -2.33
C VAL A 102 -14.81 0.92 -2.88
N ASN A 103 -13.52 1.19 -3.06
CA ASN A 103 -13.07 2.41 -3.72
C ASN A 103 -13.64 2.55 -5.15
N ALA A 104 -13.59 1.49 -5.95
CA ALA A 104 -14.14 1.46 -7.30
C ALA A 104 -15.67 1.68 -7.34
N ALA A 105 -16.36 1.29 -6.28
CA ALA A 105 -17.79 1.54 -6.08
C ALA A 105 -18.11 2.91 -5.47
N MET A 106 -17.12 3.80 -5.35
CA MET A 106 -17.23 5.13 -4.73
C MET A 106 -17.63 5.08 -3.24
N GLY A 107 -17.36 3.96 -2.57
CA GLY A 107 -17.52 3.80 -1.14
C GLY A 107 -16.45 4.54 -0.33
N LYS A 108 -16.62 4.57 0.99
CA LYS A 108 -15.70 5.29 1.88
C LYS A 108 -14.46 4.45 2.15
N ILE A 109 -13.29 4.99 1.83
CA ILE A 109 -11.97 4.36 2.09
C ILE A 109 -11.03 5.27 2.87
N CYS A 110 -9.92 4.71 3.35
CA CYS A 110 -8.78 5.47 3.88
C CYS A 110 -7.62 5.39 2.87
N ALA A 111 -7.12 6.55 2.40
CA ALA A 111 -6.07 6.59 1.39
C ALA A 111 -4.70 6.19 1.98
N THR A 112 -3.96 5.31 1.30
CA THR A 112 -2.64 4.83 1.76
C THR A 112 -1.66 4.56 0.60
N PRO A 113 -0.92 5.57 0.09
CA PRO A 113 -1.10 7.00 0.31
C PRO A 113 -2.18 7.62 -0.58
N THR A 114 -2.67 6.91 -1.60
CA THR A 114 -3.74 7.39 -2.51
C THR A 114 -4.97 6.48 -2.44
N ALA A 115 -6.09 6.96 -3.01
CA ALA A 115 -7.29 6.15 -3.17
C ALA A 115 -7.04 4.89 -4.02
N GLY A 116 -6.20 4.98 -5.05
CA GLY A 116 -5.87 3.84 -5.93
C GLY A 116 -5.01 2.76 -5.28
N SER A 117 -4.38 3.06 -4.15
CA SER A 117 -3.52 2.16 -3.38
C SER A 117 -4.06 1.85 -1.98
N ALA A 118 -5.30 2.26 -1.70
CA ALA A 118 -5.94 2.19 -0.38
C ALA A 118 -6.10 0.78 0.17
N GLY A 119 -6.07 -0.25 -0.69
CA GLY A 119 -6.22 -1.63 -0.27
C GLY A 119 -4.97 -2.27 0.32
N VAL A 120 -3.76 -1.78 -0.01
CA VAL A 120 -2.51 -2.50 0.34
C VAL A 120 -2.27 -2.57 1.85
N VAL A 121 -2.20 -1.41 2.51
CA VAL A 121 -1.92 -1.31 3.95
C VAL A 121 -2.94 -2.08 4.79
N PRO A 122 -4.26 -1.88 4.64
CA PRO A 122 -5.24 -2.66 5.39
C PRO A 122 -5.26 -4.13 4.96
N GLY A 123 -5.09 -4.44 3.67
CA GLY A 123 -5.01 -5.82 3.19
C GLY A 123 -3.94 -6.63 3.91
N VAL A 124 -2.74 -6.06 4.05
CA VAL A 124 -1.62 -6.67 4.77
C VAL A 124 -1.91 -6.79 6.27
N LEU A 125 -2.31 -5.69 6.92
CA LEU A 125 -2.59 -5.69 8.38
C LEU A 125 -3.64 -6.73 8.77
N PHE A 126 -4.79 -6.72 8.10
CA PHE A 126 -5.89 -7.62 8.43
C PHE A 126 -5.69 -9.04 7.90
N GLY A 127 -4.86 -9.23 6.87
CA GLY A 127 -4.42 -10.56 6.41
C GLY A 127 -3.47 -11.25 7.40
N LEU A 128 -2.63 -10.47 8.08
CA LEU A 128 -1.71 -10.95 9.11
C LEU A 128 -2.32 -11.06 10.50
N LYS A 129 -3.45 -10.38 10.77
CA LYS A 129 -4.14 -10.38 12.07
C LYS A 129 -4.35 -11.80 12.66
N PRO A 130 -4.77 -12.83 11.90
CA PRO A 130 -4.93 -14.18 12.46
C PRO A 130 -3.60 -14.87 12.84
N ARG A 131 -2.47 -14.43 12.28
CA ARG A 131 -1.15 -15.04 12.49
C ARG A 131 -0.34 -14.33 13.58
N LEU A 132 -0.43 -13.00 13.64
CA LEU A 132 0.33 -12.17 14.58
C LEU A 132 -0.48 -11.76 15.82
N GLU A 133 -1.79 -11.98 15.81
CA GLU A 133 -2.72 -11.66 16.91
C GLU A 133 -2.50 -10.25 17.54
N PRO A 134 -2.36 -9.19 16.72
CA PRO A 134 -2.01 -7.87 17.22
C PRO A 134 -3.14 -7.29 18.09
N THR A 135 -2.77 -6.59 19.16
CA THR A 135 -3.72 -5.78 19.91
C THR A 135 -4.19 -4.59 19.07
N ARG A 136 -5.27 -3.91 19.50
CA ARG A 136 -5.70 -2.69 18.82
C ARG A 136 -4.59 -1.64 18.78
N LYS A 137 -3.82 -1.49 19.86
CA LYS A 137 -2.68 -0.56 19.92
C LYS A 137 -1.60 -0.94 18.89
N ASP A 138 -1.28 -2.22 18.75
CA ASP A 138 -0.30 -2.69 17.75
C ASP A 138 -0.75 -2.40 16.31
N MET A 139 -2.06 -2.50 16.04
CA MET A 139 -2.63 -2.13 14.75
C MET A 139 -2.51 -0.62 14.47
N LEU A 140 -2.66 0.23 15.50
CA LEU A 140 -2.45 1.69 15.37
C LEU A 140 -0.95 2.00 15.18
N ASN A 141 -0.09 1.30 15.90
CA ASN A 141 1.36 1.41 15.75
C ASN A 141 1.78 1.03 14.33
N PHE A 142 1.22 -0.04 13.74
CA PHE A 142 1.44 -0.42 12.35
C PHE A 142 1.10 0.71 11.36
N LEU A 143 0.01 1.46 11.60
CA LEU A 143 -0.33 2.62 10.78
C LEU A 143 0.67 3.77 10.95
N LEU A 144 1.15 4.02 12.17
CA LEU A 144 2.20 5.02 12.43
C LEU A 144 3.52 4.63 11.75
N THR A 145 3.94 3.37 11.83
CA THR A 145 5.13 2.86 11.12
C THR A 145 4.98 3.01 9.61
N SER A 146 3.82 2.63 9.06
CA SER A 146 3.51 2.82 7.65
C SER A 146 3.58 4.30 7.27
N GLY A 147 3.01 5.17 8.11
CA GLY A 147 3.02 6.63 7.96
C GLY A 147 4.43 7.22 7.98
N ALA A 148 5.34 6.71 8.80
CA ALA A 148 6.73 7.15 8.85
C ALA A 148 7.44 6.98 7.51
N PHE A 149 7.34 5.80 6.91
CA PHE A 149 7.88 5.54 5.58
C PHE A 149 7.17 6.37 4.50
N GLY A 150 5.84 6.46 4.57
CA GLY A 150 5.04 7.28 3.64
C GLY A 150 5.42 8.75 3.68
N PHE A 151 5.72 9.28 4.87
CA PHE A 151 6.17 10.65 5.08
C PHE A 151 7.50 10.92 4.33
N VAL A 152 8.47 10.01 4.43
CA VAL A 152 9.74 10.15 3.69
C VAL A 152 9.51 10.14 2.17
N VAL A 153 8.68 9.22 1.67
CA VAL A 153 8.38 9.14 0.23
C VAL A 153 7.68 10.40 -0.27
N ALA A 154 6.69 10.90 0.46
CA ALA A 154 5.93 12.08 0.08
C ALA A 154 6.79 13.34 0.01
N ASN A 155 7.77 13.48 0.91
CA ASN A 155 8.63 14.65 0.97
C ASN A 155 9.82 14.61 0.01
N ASN A 156 10.32 13.43 -0.35
CA ASN A 156 11.53 13.29 -1.17
C ASN A 156 11.28 12.81 -2.61
N ALA A 157 10.08 12.33 -2.92
CA ALA A 157 9.74 11.79 -4.23
C ALA A 157 8.35 12.26 -4.69
N SER A 158 7.45 11.31 -4.94
CA SER A 158 6.05 11.57 -5.29
C SER A 158 5.21 10.40 -4.81
N ILE A 159 3.95 10.69 -4.48
CA ILE A 159 2.92 9.69 -4.22
C ILE A 159 1.81 9.71 -5.29
N SER A 160 2.00 10.48 -6.36
CA SER A 160 0.97 10.67 -7.40
C SER A 160 1.19 9.74 -8.59
N GLY A 161 0.16 8.99 -8.97
CA GLY A 161 0.15 8.15 -10.17
C GLY A 161 0.39 8.96 -11.45
N ALA A 162 -0.26 10.12 -11.57
CA ALA A 162 -0.09 11.05 -12.68
C ALA A 162 1.35 11.58 -12.83
N ALA A 163 2.08 11.74 -11.74
CA ALA A 163 3.44 12.28 -11.76
C ALA A 163 4.50 11.18 -11.85
N GLY A 164 4.38 10.12 -11.05
CA GLY A 164 5.41 9.11 -10.85
C GLY A 164 5.09 7.72 -11.38
N GLY A 165 3.92 7.50 -11.95
CA GLY A 165 3.41 6.17 -12.27
C GLY A 165 2.89 5.43 -11.02
N CYS A 166 2.39 4.21 -11.20
CA CYS A 166 1.78 3.45 -10.12
C CYS A 166 2.81 2.90 -9.11
N GLN A 167 4.11 2.95 -9.45
CA GLN A 167 5.20 2.77 -8.48
C GLN A 167 5.10 3.77 -7.31
N ALA A 168 4.65 5.01 -7.58
CA ALA A 168 4.52 6.07 -6.57
C ALA A 168 3.29 5.87 -5.66
N GLU A 169 2.30 5.13 -6.13
CA GLU A 169 1.07 4.85 -5.39
C GLU A 169 1.13 3.47 -4.73
N VAL A 170 0.87 2.41 -5.51
CA VAL A 170 0.82 1.03 -5.03
C VAL A 170 2.22 0.55 -4.62
N GLY A 171 3.28 0.98 -5.32
CA GLY A 171 4.65 0.65 -4.92
C GLY A 171 5.02 1.22 -3.56
N SER A 172 4.74 2.51 -3.33
CA SER A 172 4.90 3.17 -2.03
C SER A 172 4.05 2.50 -0.94
N ALA A 173 2.77 2.23 -1.21
CA ALA A 173 1.87 1.57 -0.27
C ALA A 173 2.35 0.18 0.14
N ALA A 174 2.84 -0.60 -0.83
CA ALA A 174 3.42 -1.92 -0.58
C ALA A 174 4.71 -1.83 0.25
N ALA A 175 5.57 -0.86 -0.04
CA ALA A 175 6.81 -0.66 0.71
C ALA A 175 6.56 -0.19 2.15
N MET A 176 5.61 0.74 2.34
CA MET A 176 5.12 1.18 3.65
C MET A 176 4.62 -0.02 4.47
N ALA A 177 3.73 -0.83 3.89
CA ALA A 177 3.18 -2.01 4.54
C ALA A 177 4.26 -3.06 4.85
N ALA A 178 5.27 -3.23 4.00
CA ALA A 178 6.39 -4.14 4.23
C ALA A 178 7.20 -3.73 5.47
N GLY A 179 7.61 -2.46 5.55
CA GLY A 179 8.34 -1.94 6.71
C GLY A 179 7.53 -2.03 8.01
N ALA A 180 6.24 -1.71 7.96
CA ALA A 180 5.36 -1.84 9.12
C ALA A 180 5.13 -3.29 9.55
N THR A 181 5.08 -4.22 8.60
CA THR A 181 4.96 -5.66 8.89
C THR A 181 6.15 -6.19 9.66
N VAL A 182 7.36 -5.76 9.30
CA VAL A 182 8.58 -6.16 10.02
C VAL A 182 8.54 -5.70 11.47
N GLU A 183 8.19 -4.43 11.73
CA GLU A 183 8.07 -3.93 13.10
C GLU A 183 6.99 -4.66 13.89
N LEU A 184 5.81 -4.91 13.28
CA LEU A 184 4.73 -5.66 13.91
C LEU A 184 5.13 -7.10 14.25
N ALA A 185 5.97 -7.72 13.43
CA ALA A 185 6.52 -9.06 13.66
C ALA A 185 7.71 -9.08 14.64
N GLY A 186 8.10 -7.93 15.20
CA GLY A 186 9.19 -7.81 16.18
C GLY A 186 10.59 -7.66 15.58
N GLY A 187 10.70 -7.35 14.28
CA GLY A 187 11.97 -7.07 13.61
C GLY A 187 12.62 -5.76 14.07
N THR A 188 13.88 -5.56 13.68
CA THR A 188 14.62 -4.33 13.98
C THR A 188 14.24 -3.18 13.05
N PRO A 189 14.47 -1.90 13.45
CA PRO A 189 14.26 -0.77 12.56
C PRO A 189 15.02 -0.91 11.23
N GLN A 190 16.26 -1.40 11.26
CA GLN A 190 17.03 -1.68 10.05
C GLN A 190 16.32 -2.72 9.16
N GLN A 191 15.81 -3.83 9.71
CA GLN A 191 15.06 -4.82 8.91
C GLN A 191 13.80 -4.20 8.28
N SER A 192 13.13 -3.26 8.95
CA SER A 192 11.99 -2.55 8.37
C SER A 192 12.41 -1.71 7.16
N ALA A 193 13.56 -1.04 7.24
CA ALA A 193 14.14 -0.33 6.10
C ALA A 193 14.54 -1.28 4.96
N GLU A 194 15.08 -2.47 5.26
CA GLU A 194 15.40 -3.49 4.27
C GLU A 194 14.15 -4.00 3.55
N ALA A 195 13.07 -4.32 4.29
CA ALA A 195 11.81 -4.77 3.72
C ALA A 195 11.19 -3.70 2.82
N PHE A 196 11.21 -2.45 3.25
CA PHE A 196 10.76 -1.32 2.44
C PHE A 196 11.55 -1.26 1.12
N ALA A 197 12.90 -1.29 1.19
CA ALA A 197 13.75 -1.19 0.01
C ALA A 197 13.55 -2.37 -0.95
N ILE A 198 13.50 -3.60 -0.44
CA ILE A 198 13.23 -4.81 -1.23
C ILE A 198 11.88 -4.68 -1.95
N CYS A 199 10.83 -4.32 -1.21
CA CYS A 199 9.48 -4.20 -1.72
C CYS A 199 9.40 -3.13 -2.83
N LEU A 200 9.94 -1.93 -2.58
CA LEU A 200 9.86 -0.82 -3.54
C LEU A 200 10.64 -1.12 -4.83
N LYS A 201 11.82 -1.75 -4.74
CA LYS A 201 12.61 -2.14 -5.92
C LYS A 201 11.82 -3.04 -6.89
N ASN A 202 11.01 -3.96 -6.36
CA ASN A 202 10.19 -4.86 -7.19
C ASN A 202 9.07 -4.12 -7.94
N MET A 203 8.79 -2.87 -7.56
CA MET A 203 7.71 -2.05 -8.11
C MET A 203 8.21 -0.89 -8.99
N LEU A 204 9.54 -0.69 -9.08
CA LEU A 204 10.13 0.38 -9.89
C LEU A 204 9.78 0.23 -11.38
N GLY A 205 9.43 1.33 -12.03
CA GLY A 205 9.02 1.37 -13.43
C GLY A 205 7.54 1.06 -13.68
N LEU A 206 6.75 0.78 -12.63
CA LEU A 206 5.32 0.47 -12.81
C LEU A 206 4.54 1.71 -13.30
N VAL A 207 4.08 1.63 -14.55
CA VAL A 207 3.32 2.68 -15.26
C VAL A 207 1.92 2.88 -14.69
N CYS A 208 1.30 4.04 -14.87
CA CYS A 208 -0.10 4.29 -14.51
C CYS A 208 -0.91 4.58 -15.78
N ASP A 209 -1.57 3.58 -16.34
CA ASP A 209 -2.40 3.74 -17.54
C ASP A 209 -3.72 2.95 -17.39
N PRO A 210 -4.62 3.40 -16.49
CA PRO A 210 -5.85 2.68 -16.18
C PRO A 210 -6.87 2.77 -17.32
N VAL A 211 -7.61 1.67 -17.52
CA VAL A 211 -8.70 1.60 -18.50
C VAL A 211 -9.74 2.68 -18.20
N ALA A 212 -10.12 3.43 -19.23
CA ALA A 212 -11.08 4.53 -19.14
C ALA A 212 -10.69 5.64 -18.13
N GLY A 213 -9.42 5.69 -17.66
CA GLY A 213 -9.00 6.65 -16.63
C GLY A 213 -9.56 6.33 -15.23
N LEU A 214 -10.14 5.13 -15.04
CA LEU A 214 -10.85 4.76 -13.81
C LEU A 214 -9.95 3.99 -12.85
N VAL A 215 -10.17 4.17 -11.54
CA VAL A 215 -9.43 3.47 -10.48
C VAL A 215 -9.97 2.04 -10.29
N GLU A 216 -9.99 1.28 -11.38
CA GLU A 216 -10.59 -0.06 -11.48
C GLU A 216 -9.58 -1.03 -12.08
N VAL A 217 -9.34 -0.93 -13.39
CA VAL A 217 -8.46 -1.83 -14.14
C VAL A 217 -7.21 -1.07 -14.59
N PRO A 218 -6.00 -1.45 -14.15
CA PRO A 218 -5.64 -2.63 -13.36
C PRO A 218 -5.54 -2.38 -11.84
N CYS A 219 -5.99 -1.21 -11.36
CA CYS A 219 -5.74 -0.71 -10.01
C CYS A 219 -6.11 -1.70 -8.89
N VAL A 220 -7.28 -2.36 -8.98
CA VAL A 220 -7.71 -3.33 -7.96
C VAL A 220 -6.74 -4.51 -7.85
N LYS A 221 -6.32 -5.09 -8.99
CA LYS A 221 -5.40 -6.24 -9.00
C LYS A 221 -3.97 -5.84 -8.65
N ARG A 222 -3.61 -4.58 -8.86
CA ARG A 222 -2.32 -4.04 -8.37
C ARG A 222 -2.26 -3.98 -6.85
N ASN A 223 -3.37 -3.74 -6.16
CA ASN A 223 -3.40 -3.81 -4.69
C ASN A 223 -3.15 -5.24 -4.18
N ALA A 224 -3.68 -6.26 -4.86
CA ALA A 224 -3.35 -7.66 -4.58
C ALA A 224 -1.84 -7.94 -4.72
N ALA A 225 -1.23 -7.51 -5.82
CA ALA A 225 0.20 -7.67 -6.05
C ALA A 225 1.04 -6.89 -5.02
N GLY A 226 0.62 -5.67 -4.66
CA GLY A 226 1.26 -4.86 -3.64
C GLY A 226 1.23 -5.52 -2.27
N ALA A 227 0.07 -6.02 -1.82
CA ALA A 227 -0.05 -6.74 -0.55
C ALA A 227 0.79 -8.03 -0.53
N SER A 228 0.85 -8.73 -1.67
CA SER A 228 1.66 -9.93 -1.80
C SER A 228 3.16 -9.64 -1.67
N ASN A 229 3.63 -8.64 -2.42
CA ASN A 229 5.03 -8.21 -2.40
C ASN A 229 5.44 -7.66 -1.03
N ALA A 230 4.53 -6.99 -0.32
CA ALA A 230 4.79 -6.45 1.01
C ALA A 230 5.09 -7.57 2.03
N ILE A 231 4.23 -8.59 2.10
CA ILE A 231 4.42 -9.73 3.02
C ILE A 231 5.70 -10.50 2.68
N VAL A 232 5.91 -10.82 1.40
CA VAL A 232 7.11 -11.56 0.97
C VAL A 232 8.39 -10.76 1.26
N SER A 233 8.38 -9.45 1.03
CA SER A 233 9.53 -8.58 1.32
C SER A 233 9.81 -8.47 2.83
N ALA A 234 8.76 -8.46 3.66
CA ALA A 234 8.91 -8.49 5.11
C ALA A 234 9.52 -9.82 5.58
N ASP A 235 9.05 -10.96 5.06
CA ASP A 235 9.64 -12.28 5.35
C ASP A 235 11.11 -12.34 4.94
N MET A 236 11.46 -11.80 3.77
CA MET A 236 12.86 -11.72 3.31
C MET A 236 13.73 -10.94 4.29
N ALA A 237 13.30 -9.76 4.72
CA ALA A 237 14.07 -8.93 5.65
C ALA A 237 14.18 -9.58 7.05
N LEU A 238 13.10 -10.18 7.55
CA LEU A 238 13.09 -10.93 8.81
C LEU A 238 14.03 -12.15 8.75
N ALA A 239 14.15 -12.78 7.58
CA ALA A 239 15.12 -13.86 7.33
C ALA A 239 16.57 -13.37 7.19
N GLY A 240 16.83 -12.06 7.27
CA GLY A 240 18.17 -11.47 7.18
C GLY A 240 18.62 -11.13 5.76
N VAL A 241 17.72 -11.13 4.77
CA VAL A 241 18.03 -10.65 3.43
C VAL A 241 18.13 -9.13 3.47
N THR A 242 19.26 -8.59 3.01
CA THR A 242 19.51 -7.15 2.95
C THR A 242 19.45 -6.62 1.52
N SER A 243 18.97 -5.39 1.39
CA SER A 243 19.08 -4.60 0.18
C SER A 243 20.53 -4.16 -0.04
N ARG A 244 21.03 -4.34 -1.26
CA ARG A 244 22.34 -3.80 -1.64
C ARG A 244 22.33 -2.31 -1.94
N ILE A 245 21.16 -1.75 -2.23
CA ILE A 245 20.96 -0.32 -2.48
C ILE A 245 20.21 0.26 -1.28
N PRO A 246 20.73 1.31 -0.61
CA PRO A 246 20.07 1.94 0.53
C PRO A 246 18.66 2.41 0.21
N THR A 247 17.79 2.40 1.22
CA THR A 247 16.37 2.74 1.07
C THR A 247 16.14 4.10 0.44
N ASP A 248 16.86 5.13 0.89
CA ASP A 248 16.72 6.50 0.36
C ASP A 248 17.13 6.58 -1.12
N GLU A 249 18.13 5.81 -1.56
CA GLU A 249 18.53 5.73 -2.98
C GLU A 249 17.46 5.02 -3.82
N VAL A 250 16.75 4.03 -3.27
CA VAL A 250 15.62 3.38 -3.95
C VAL A 250 14.46 4.37 -4.12
N ILE A 251 14.18 5.20 -3.12
CA ILE A 251 13.18 6.28 -3.19
C ILE A 251 13.57 7.30 -4.26
N GLU A 252 14.85 7.71 -4.29
CA GLU A 252 15.35 8.63 -5.31
C GLU A 252 15.28 8.02 -6.72
N ALA A 253 15.60 6.73 -6.87
CA ALA A 253 15.47 6.02 -8.13
C ALA A 253 14.02 5.99 -8.62
N MET A 254 13.05 5.72 -7.73
CA MET A 254 11.62 5.82 -8.05
C MET A 254 11.28 7.21 -8.59
N TYR A 255 11.75 8.27 -7.91
CA TYR A 255 11.50 9.64 -8.34
C TYR A 255 12.06 9.94 -9.73
N LYS A 256 13.32 9.60 -9.99
CA LYS A 256 13.99 9.80 -11.28
C LYS A 256 13.31 9.01 -12.41
N ILE A 257 12.88 7.78 -12.15
CA ILE A 257 12.08 6.98 -13.09
C ILE A 257 10.76 7.69 -13.41
N GLY A 258 10.07 8.21 -12.40
CA GLY A 258 8.83 8.96 -12.58
C GLY A 258 9.00 10.19 -13.47
N GLN A 259 10.05 10.99 -13.23
CA GLN A 259 10.36 12.18 -14.02
C GLN A 259 10.66 11.89 -15.49
N THR A 260 11.27 10.73 -15.77
CA THR A 260 11.65 10.30 -17.12
C THR A 260 10.56 9.48 -17.81
N MET A 261 9.48 9.15 -17.11
CA MET A 261 8.38 8.34 -17.65
C MET A 261 7.65 9.11 -18.77
N PRO A 262 7.51 8.52 -19.98
CA PRO A 262 6.76 9.12 -21.07
C PRO A 262 5.34 9.47 -20.62
N SER A 263 4.83 10.62 -21.05
CA SER A 263 3.46 11.06 -20.69
C SER A 263 2.40 10.04 -21.11
N ALA A 264 2.61 9.35 -22.23
CA ALA A 264 1.72 8.30 -22.72
C ALA A 264 1.61 7.08 -21.78
N LEU A 265 2.61 6.84 -20.92
CA LEU A 265 2.65 5.75 -19.94
C LEU A 265 2.29 6.22 -18.52
N ARG A 266 1.96 7.49 -18.38
CA ARG A 266 1.27 8.05 -17.22
C ARG A 266 -0.22 8.10 -17.53
N GLU A 267 -1.01 8.64 -16.61
CA GLU A 267 -2.49 8.57 -16.50
C GLU A 267 -3.28 9.16 -17.69
N THR A 268 -2.64 9.35 -18.84
CA THR A 268 -3.20 9.89 -20.08
C THR A 268 -4.05 8.88 -20.87
N GLY A 269 -3.98 7.58 -20.58
CA GLY A 269 -4.85 6.58 -21.19
C GLY A 269 -4.44 6.14 -22.62
N ARG A 270 -3.19 6.39 -23.03
CA ARG A 270 -2.77 6.34 -24.45
C ARG A 270 -1.72 5.29 -24.79
N GLY A 271 -0.83 4.94 -23.86
CA GLY A 271 0.39 4.19 -24.19
C GLY A 271 0.48 2.77 -23.62
N GLY A 272 -0.41 2.39 -22.69
CA GLY A 272 -0.37 1.12 -21.98
C GLY A 272 -1.67 0.33 -22.09
N LEU A 273 -2.16 -0.17 -20.95
CA LEU A 273 -3.34 -1.04 -20.89
C LEU A 273 -4.61 -0.35 -21.40
N ALA A 274 -4.77 0.95 -21.12
CA ALA A 274 -5.90 1.73 -21.60
C ALA A 274 -5.90 1.84 -23.13
N GLY A 275 -4.72 1.86 -23.75
CA GLY A 275 -4.52 1.93 -25.21
C GLY A 275 -4.86 0.65 -25.97
N THR A 276 -5.13 -0.46 -25.30
CA THR A 276 -5.46 -1.74 -25.96
C THR A 276 -6.82 -1.70 -26.67
N PRO A 277 -7.08 -2.55 -27.69
CA PRO A 277 -8.39 -2.59 -28.35
C PRO A 277 -9.55 -2.79 -27.38
N THR A 278 -9.38 -3.65 -26.37
CA THR A 278 -10.38 -3.87 -25.32
C THR A 278 -10.51 -2.65 -24.41
N GLY A 279 -9.39 -2.03 -24.00
CA GLY A 279 -9.42 -0.83 -23.16
C GLY A 279 -10.15 0.35 -23.82
N GLN A 280 -9.90 0.57 -25.12
CA GLN A 280 -10.59 1.60 -25.90
C GLN A 280 -12.07 1.30 -26.10
N ARG A 281 -12.42 0.04 -26.40
CA ARG A 281 -13.84 -0.39 -26.51
C ARG A 281 -14.59 -0.16 -25.20
N LEU A 282 -14.03 -0.58 -24.06
CA LEU A 282 -14.66 -0.39 -22.75
C LEU A 282 -14.82 1.10 -22.41
N LYS A 283 -13.82 1.93 -22.76
CA LYS A 283 -13.92 3.38 -22.60
C LYS A 283 -15.10 3.96 -23.41
N GLN A 284 -15.28 3.54 -24.66
CA GLN A 284 -16.39 3.98 -25.51
C GLN A 284 -17.75 3.52 -24.95
N GLU A 285 -17.84 2.27 -24.47
CA GLU A 285 -19.07 1.75 -23.86
C GLU A 285 -19.49 2.53 -22.60
N ILE A 286 -18.52 3.04 -21.83
CA ILE A 286 -18.77 3.79 -20.59
C ILE A 286 -19.12 5.26 -20.87
N PHE A 287 -18.39 5.94 -21.76
CA PHE A 287 -18.53 7.39 -21.95
C PHE A 287 -19.31 7.81 -23.21
N GLY A 288 -19.54 6.89 -24.16
CA GLY A 288 -20.34 7.15 -25.36
C GLY A 288 -19.66 8.00 -26.44
N ASP A 289 -18.31 8.01 -26.49
CA ASP A 289 -17.53 8.68 -27.54
C ASP A 289 -17.63 7.98 -28.90
#